data_AF-A0A2V8AKX2-F1
#
_entry.id   AF-A0A2V8AKX2-F1
#
_cell.length_a   1.000
_cell.length_b   1.000
_cell.length_c   1.000
_cell.angle_alpha   90.00
_cell.angle_beta   90.00
_cell.angle_gamma   90.00
#
_symmetry.space_group_name_H-M   'P 1'
#
loop_
_entity.id
_entity.type
_entity.pdbx_description
1 polymer ?
#
loop_
_entity_poly.entity_id
_entity_poly.type
_entity_poly.pdbx_seq_one_letter_code
_entity_poly.pdbx_strand_id
1 'polypeptide(L)'
;MTLTFGARLANAQIAVFDPALTLKDAAIAALKELLRDTLNEEADRLHKMAKRLSAFADLSRYFMSDDDTPKWRIHPFQFDKFLYANSYNAALNYGDRLGSAYERVARNRVTPDTELSALVEVAPDAEAAIVAELATLDAADSSIIAGTDQTGLLRYNGRKELAAIEALQDDALDPSLDQSATAVVDKISGAALIRAQQQQARMQFLAGIVEQLLIDNKRARDTEAATMNMQLERLRWGSAANRSLLAGCTDDLRAWRQP
;
A
#
# COMPACT_ATOMS: atom_id res chain seq x y z
N MET A 1 -44.82 31.18 27.13
CA MET A 1 -43.52 31.30 26.42
C MET A 1 -42.47 30.74 27.34
N THR A 2 -42.14 29.46 27.15
CA THR A 2 -41.25 28.68 28.03
C THR A 2 -40.18 28.09 27.13
N LEU A 3 -38.95 28.59 27.25
CA LEU A 3 -37.78 28.07 26.54
C LEU A 3 -37.23 26.87 27.32
N THR A 4 -37.44 25.68 26.77
CA THR A 4 -36.84 24.44 27.26
C THR A 4 -35.44 24.31 26.65
N PHE A 5 -34.40 24.45 27.46
CA PHE A 5 -33.03 24.08 27.07
C PHE A 5 -32.89 22.55 27.14
N GLY A 6 -32.97 21.90 25.98
CA GLY A 6 -32.60 20.50 25.83
C GLY A 6 -31.08 20.36 25.78
N ALA A 7 -30.45 20.02 26.91
CA ALA A 7 -29.07 19.59 26.93
C ALA A 7 -28.95 18.28 26.13
N ARG A 8 -28.39 18.35 24.91
CA ARG A 8 -27.92 17.16 24.20
C ARG A 8 -26.72 16.62 24.98
N LEU A 9 -26.84 15.40 25.50
CA LEU A 9 -25.69 14.63 25.93
C LEU A 9 -24.78 14.44 24.70
N ALA A 10 -23.68 15.16 24.67
CA ALA A 10 -22.60 14.90 23.73
C ALA A 10 -22.06 13.51 24.06
N ASN A 11 -22.41 12.51 23.24
CA ASN A 11 -21.75 11.22 23.30
C ASN A 11 -20.27 11.48 23.05
N ALA A 12 -19.46 11.27 24.09
CA ALA A 12 -18.01 11.26 23.98
C ALA A 12 -17.66 10.25 22.89
N GLN A 13 -17.23 10.73 21.74
CA GLN A 13 -16.53 9.89 20.77
C GLN A 13 -15.25 9.47 21.50
N ILE A 14 -15.22 8.24 21.99
CA ILE A 14 -13.96 7.58 22.27
C ILE A 14 -13.26 7.56 20.93
N ALA A 15 -12.28 8.46 20.75
CA ALA A 15 -11.35 8.33 19.65
C ALA A 15 -10.69 6.97 19.84
N VAL A 16 -11.17 5.98 19.08
CA VAL A 16 -10.50 4.69 18.99
C VAL A 16 -9.16 5.02 18.37
N PHE A 17 -8.14 5.08 19.23
CA PHE A 17 -6.75 5.15 18.80
C PHE A 17 -6.50 3.84 18.06
N ASP A 18 -6.68 3.86 16.75
CA ASP A 18 -6.08 2.85 15.90
C ASP A 18 -4.62 3.29 15.69
N PRO A 19 -3.66 2.62 16.34
CA PRO A 19 -2.26 2.95 16.18
C PRO A 19 -1.81 2.80 14.72
N ALA A 20 -2.46 1.97 13.89
CA ALA A 20 -2.10 1.81 12.49
C ALA A 20 -2.50 3.04 11.65
N LEU A 21 -3.71 3.58 11.83
CA LEU A 21 -4.17 4.81 11.15
C LEU A 21 -3.36 6.04 11.60
N THR A 22 -3.10 6.16 12.90
CA THR A 22 -2.35 7.29 13.46
C THR A 22 -0.88 7.27 13.00
N LEU A 23 -0.26 6.09 12.96
CA LEU A 23 1.10 5.92 12.46
C LEU A 23 1.19 6.18 10.96
N LYS A 24 0.18 5.78 10.19
CA LYS A 24 0.09 6.01 8.74
C LYS A 24 -0.03 7.50 8.41
N ASP A 25 -0.92 8.22 9.07
CA ASP A 25 -1.11 9.66 8.82
C ASP A 25 0.07 10.49 9.32
N ALA A 26 0.65 10.12 10.48
CA ALA A 26 1.89 10.72 10.97
C ALA A 26 3.08 10.44 10.05
N ALA A 27 3.19 9.22 9.49
CA ALA A 27 4.23 8.88 8.53
C ALA A 27 4.06 9.67 7.23
N ILE A 28 2.85 9.79 6.69
CA ILE A 28 2.58 10.55 5.46
C ILE A 28 2.85 12.05 5.68
N ALA A 29 2.45 12.61 6.82
CA ALA A 29 2.69 14.02 7.13
C ALA A 29 4.17 14.31 7.38
N ALA A 30 4.85 13.51 8.21
CA ALA A 30 6.28 13.64 8.47
C ALA A 30 7.10 13.46 7.17
N LEU A 31 6.65 12.56 6.29
CA LEU A 31 7.29 12.35 4.99
C LEU A 31 7.14 13.55 4.07
N LYS A 32 5.96 14.16 4.01
CA LYS A 32 5.71 15.37 3.20
C LYS A 32 6.54 16.55 3.70
N GLU A 33 6.60 16.77 5.01
CA GLU A 33 7.38 17.84 5.63
C GLU A 33 8.88 17.65 5.36
N LEU A 34 9.39 16.44 5.64
CA LEU A 34 10.79 16.08 5.43
C LEU A 34 11.20 16.21 3.95
N LEU A 35 10.34 15.78 3.02
CA LEU A 35 10.60 15.92 1.58
C LEU A 35 10.69 17.39 1.17
N ARG A 36 9.79 18.23 1.66
CA ARG A 36 9.74 19.63 1.24
C ARG A 36 10.93 20.44 1.77
N ASP A 37 11.29 20.25 3.03
CA ASP A 37 12.35 21.03 3.66
C ASP A 37 13.73 20.62 3.14
N THR A 38 13.95 19.31 2.98
CA THR A 38 15.23 18.80 2.46
C THR A 38 15.46 19.20 1.00
N LEU A 39 14.42 19.19 0.16
CA LEU A 39 14.53 19.62 -1.25
C LEU A 39 14.92 21.09 -1.39
N ASN A 40 14.40 21.95 -0.51
CA ASN A 40 14.72 23.38 -0.54
C ASN A 40 16.15 23.64 -0.04
N GLU A 41 16.59 23.00 1.04
CA GLU A 41 17.95 23.19 1.57
C GLU A 41 19.04 22.63 0.64
N GLU A 42 18.82 21.48 0.01
CA GLU A 42 19.79 20.86 -0.91
C GLU A 42 19.89 21.62 -2.23
N ALA A 43 18.76 22.10 -2.76
CA ALA A 43 18.77 22.93 -3.96
C ALA A 43 19.59 24.20 -3.76
N ASP A 44 19.42 24.85 -2.60
CA ASP A 44 20.09 26.10 -2.27
C ASP A 44 21.59 25.88 -1.97
N ARG A 45 21.97 24.74 -1.35
CA ARG A 45 23.37 24.35 -1.16
C ARG A 45 24.08 24.00 -2.47
N LEU A 46 23.48 23.18 -3.33
CA LEU A 46 24.06 22.80 -4.63
C LEU A 46 24.27 24.04 -5.52
N HIS A 47 23.32 24.96 -5.54
CA HIS A 47 23.43 26.21 -6.29
C HIS A 47 24.56 27.12 -5.76
N LYS A 48 24.77 27.15 -4.43
CA LYS A 48 25.87 27.87 -3.78
C LYS A 48 27.24 27.21 -4.00
N MET A 49 27.31 25.87 -4.02
CA MET A 49 28.55 25.12 -4.28
C MET A 49 28.99 25.22 -5.75
N ALA A 50 28.05 25.10 -6.69
CA ALA A 50 28.31 25.25 -8.12
C ALA A 50 28.90 26.63 -8.46
N LYS A 51 28.47 27.69 -7.76
CA LYS A 51 29.03 29.05 -7.91
C LYS A 51 30.45 29.21 -7.35
N ARG A 52 30.90 28.37 -6.41
CA ARG A 52 32.20 28.53 -5.71
C ARG A 52 33.34 27.70 -6.30
N LEU A 53 33.04 26.70 -7.11
CA LEU A 53 34.00 25.67 -7.53
C LEU A 53 34.58 25.90 -8.94
N SER A 54 34.75 27.14 -9.42
CA SER A 54 35.30 27.37 -10.77
C SER A 54 36.85 27.25 -10.83
N ALA A 55 37.33 26.82 -12.01
CA ALA A 55 38.71 26.74 -12.52
C ALA A 55 39.55 25.44 -12.36
N PHE A 56 39.49 24.64 -11.29
CA PHE A 56 40.50 23.55 -11.10
C PHE A 56 40.00 22.21 -10.53
N ALA A 57 38.72 21.87 -10.63
CA ALA A 57 38.18 20.66 -10.00
C ALA A 57 37.92 19.53 -11.00
N ASP A 58 38.66 18.42 -10.85
CA ASP A 58 38.37 17.12 -11.45
C ASP A 58 37.01 16.59 -10.93
N LEU A 59 36.14 16.19 -11.85
CA LEU A 59 34.78 15.70 -11.58
C LEU A 59 34.73 14.19 -11.35
N SER A 60 35.81 13.46 -11.64
CA SER A 60 35.95 12.02 -11.40
C SER A 60 35.62 11.61 -9.96
N ARG A 61 35.88 12.51 -9.00
CA ARG A 61 35.55 12.32 -7.57
C ARG A 61 34.06 12.23 -7.25
N TYR A 62 33.18 12.63 -8.17
CA TYR A 62 31.73 12.51 -8.05
C TYR A 62 31.18 11.32 -8.84
N PHE A 63 32.04 10.52 -9.47
CA PHE A 63 31.66 9.22 -10.02
C PHE A 63 31.19 8.33 -8.87
N MET A 64 29.98 7.79 -8.99
CA MET A 64 29.47 6.75 -8.10
C MET A 64 29.59 5.46 -8.87
N SER A 65 30.32 4.49 -8.31
CA SER A 65 30.42 3.18 -8.93
C SER A 65 29.04 2.50 -8.92
N ASP A 66 28.85 1.55 -9.85
CA ASP A 66 27.63 0.75 -9.93
C ASP A 66 27.37 -0.05 -8.63
N ASP A 67 28.41 -0.29 -7.82
CA ASP A 67 28.29 -0.93 -6.50
C ASP A 67 27.82 0.04 -5.40
N ASP A 68 28.11 1.34 -5.52
CA ASP A 68 27.72 2.37 -4.53
C ASP A 68 26.33 2.96 -4.79
N THR A 69 25.78 2.73 -5.98
CA THR A 69 24.49 3.28 -6.39
C THR A 69 23.34 2.38 -5.91
N PRO A 70 22.38 2.91 -5.12
CA PRO A 70 21.23 2.12 -4.67
C PRO A 70 20.44 1.56 -5.86
N LYS A 71 20.40 0.23 -5.96
CA LYS A 71 19.64 -0.47 -7.01
C LYS A 71 18.22 -0.74 -6.57
N TRP A 72 17.28 -0.63 -7.51
CA TRP A 72 15.90 -0.95 -7.23
C TRP A 72 15.78 -2.40 -6.79
N ARG A 73 15.39 -2.60 -5.52
CA ARG A 73 15.17 -3.94 -4.97
C ARG A 73 14.15 -4.67 -5.83
N ILE A 74 14.56 -5.83 -6.36
CA ILE A 74 13.68 -6.76 -7.07
C ILE A 74 13.34 -7.92 -6.16
N HIS A 75 12.06 -8.28 -6.12
CA HIS A 75 11.66 -9.53 -5.48
C HIS A 75 12.03 -10.69 -6.40
N PRO A 76 12.78 -11.70 -5.93
CA PRO A 76 12.98 -12.89 -6.73
C PRO A 76 11.64 -13.61 -6.90
N PHE A 77 11.21 -13.78 -8.14
CA PHE A 77 9.95 -14.44 -8.52
C PHE A 77 10.15 -15.54 -9.56
N GLN A 78 11.33 -15.62 -10.19
CA GLN A 78 11.69 -16.61 -11.21
C GLN A 78 12.43 -17.83 -10.63
N PHE A 79 12.81 -17.77 -9.36
CA PHE A 79 13.50 -18.84 -8.65
C PHE A 79 12.62 -19.33 -7.50
N ASP A 80 12.73 -20.61 -7.13
CA ASP A 80 11.94 -21.30 -6.10
C ASP A 80 12.14 -20.79 -4.65
N LYS A 81 12.53 -19.52 -4.47
CA LYS A 81 12.71 -18.91 -3.15
C LYS A 81 11.38 -18.76 -2.41
N PHE A 82 10.26 -18.58 -3.11
CA PHE A 82 8.94 -18.39 -2.50
C PHE A 82 7.86 -19.23 -3.20
N LEU A 83 7.46 -20.36 -2.60
CA LEU A 83 6.53 -21.31 -3.21
C LEU A 83 5.14 -20.74 -3.54
N TYR A 84 4.60 -19.90 -2.65
CA TYR A 84 3.18 -19.49 -2.71
C TYR A 84 2.95 -18.05 -3.17
N ALA A 85 4.00 -17.23 -3.19
CA ALA A 85 3.89 -15.79 -3.40
C ALA A 85 4.52 -15.31 -4.71
N ASN A 86 4.97 -16.21 -5.60
CA ASN A 86 5.70 -15.82 -6.81
C ASN A 86 4.92 -14.83 -7.70
N SER A 87 3.62 -15.07 -7.94
CA SER A 87 2.80 -14.14 -8.72
C SER A 87 2.69 -12.77 -8.06
N TYR A 88 2.54 -12.73 -6.73
CA TYR A 88 2.42 -11.49 -5.97
C TYR A 88 3.75 -10.72 -5.90
N ASN A 89 4.87 -11.44 -5.76
CA ASN A 89 6.22 -10.87 -5.84
C ASN A 89 6.52 -10.30 -7.24
N ALA A 90 6.05 -10.96 -8.30
CA ALA A 90 6.12 -10.41 -9.65
C ALA A 90 5.29 -9.13 -9.78
N ALA A 91 4.06 -9.12 -9.24
CA ALA A 91 3.23 -7.92 -9.21
C ALA A 91 3.91 -6.74 -8.50
N LEU A 92 4.57 -6.97 -7.37
CA LEU A 92 5.36 -5.94 -6.67
C LEU A 92 6.56 -5.41 -7.48
N ASN A 93 6.97 -6.10 -8.54
CA ASN A 93 8.09 -5.67 -9.42
C ASN A 93 7.64 -4.98 -10.72
N TYR A 94 6.42 -5.24 -11.19
CA TYR A 94 5.96 -4.88 -12.54
C TYR A 94 4.55 -4.27 -12.60
N GLY A 95 3.76 -4.40 -11.54
CA GLY A 95 2.37 -3.98 -11.46
C GLY A 95 1.39 -5.16 -11.54
N ASP A 96 0.13 -4.89 -11.16
CA ASP A 96 -0.99 -5.84 -11.21
C ASP A 96 -2.30 -5.05 -11.25
N ARG A 97 -2.49 -4.33 -12.36
CA ARG A 97 -3.64 -3.45 -12.59
C ARG A 97 -5.01 -4.09 -12.33
N LEU A 98 -5.11 -5.41 -12.55
CA LEU A 98 -6.37 -6.15 -12.40
C LEU A 98 -6.48 -6.87 -11.04
N GLY A 99 -5.43 -6.87 -10.21
CA GLY A 99 -5.44 -7.54 -8.91
C GLY A 99 -5.33 -9.07 -8.94
N SER A 100 -5.10 -9.67 -10.11
CA SER A 100 -5.10 -11.13 -10.30
C SER A 100 -3.98 -11.86 -9.53
N ALA A 101 -2.88 -11.18 -9.26
CA ALA A 101 -1.79 -11.72 -8.45
C ALA A 101 -2.06 -11.55 -6.96
N TYR A 102 -2.70 -10.44 -6.58
CA TYR A 102 -3.21 -10.22 -5.22
C TYR A 102 -4.26 -11.27 -4.83
N GLU A 103 -5.28 -11.49 -5.66
CA GLU A 103 -6.36 -12.45 -5.41
C GLU A 103 -5.85 -13.87 -5.14
N ARG A 104 -4.77 -14.28 -5.83
CA ARG A 104 -4.16 -15.62 -5.65
C ARG A 104 -3.55 -15.85 -4.27
N VAL A 105 -3.16 -14.78 -3.58
CA VAL A 105 -2.54 -14.84 -2.25
C VAL A 105 -3.45 -14.29 -1.16
N ALA A 106 -4.54 -13.65 -1.52
CA ALA A 106 -5.54 -13.14 -0.60
C ALA A 106 -6.42 -14.28 -0.06
N ARG A 107 -6.88 -14.15 1.17
CA ARG A 107 -7.88 -15.09 1.70
C ARG A 107 -9.21 -14.85 0.96
N ASN A 108 -9.80 -15.89 0.40
CA ASN A 108 -11.11 -15.76 -0.23
C ASN A 108 -12.19 -15.40 0.81
N ARG A 109 -13.05 -14.46 0.43
CA ARG A 109 -14.22 -14.08 1.20
C ARG A 109 -15.41 -14.95 0.80
N VAL A 110 -16.18 -15.39 1.78
CA VAL A 110 -17.45 -16.09 1.54
C VAL A 110 -18.50 -15.06 1.14
N THR A 111 -19.16 -15.28 0.00
CA THR A 111 -20.31 -14.46 -0.39
C THR A 111 -21.50 -14.80 0.51
N PRO A 112 -22.09 -13.82 1.20
CA PRO A 112 -23.35 -14.02 1.92
C PRO A 112 -24.47 -14.42 0.95
N ASP A 113 -25.34 -15.33 1.38
CA ASP A 113 -26.52 -15.76 0.62
C ASP A 113 -27.79 -15.42 1.42
N THR A 114 -28.80 -16.28 1.37
CA THR A 114 -30.08 -16.15 2.11
C THR A 114 -29.95 -15.96 3.63
N GLU A 115 -28.77 -16.17 4.22
CA GLU A 115 -28.54 -15.95 5.65
C GLU A 115 -28.74 -14.50 6.09
N LEU A 116 -28.39 -13.52 5.23
CA LEU A 116 -28.59 -12.10 5.53
C LEU A 116 -30.07 -11.73 5.56
N SER A 117 -30.86 -12.26 4.61
CA SER A 117 -32.30 -11.99 4.56
C SER A 117 -33.04 -12.56 5.78
N ALA A 118 -32.60 -13.73 6.28
CA ALA A 118 -33.15 -14.34 7.50
C ALA A 118 -32.79 -13.55 8.78
N LEU A 119 -31.71 -12.77 8.77
CA LEU A 119 -31.30 -11.93 9.89
C LEU A 119 -32.20 -10.71 10.08
N VAL A 120 -32.75 -10.15 9.00
CA VAL A 120 -33.60 -8.94 9.05
C VAL A 120 -34.85 -9.14 9.90
N GLU A 121 -35.42 -10.35 9.89
CA GLU A 121 -36.61 -10.68 10.68
C GLU A 121 -36.35 -10.65 12.20
N VAL A 122 -35.10 -10.89 12.61
CA VAL A 122 -34.71 -11.04 14.02
C VAL A 122 -33.92 -9.84 14.54
N ALA A 123 -33.15 -9.20 13.67
CA ALA A 123 -32.27 -8.07 13.96
C ALA A 123 -32.22 -7.12 12.74
N PRO A 124 -33.11 -6.12 12.66
CA PRO A 124 -33.31 -5.30 11.46
C PRO A 124 -32.07 -4.47 11.06
N ASP A 125 -31.17 -4.16 12.01
CA ASP A 125 -29.93 -3.41 11.72
C ASP A 125 -28.72 -4.31 11.41
N ALA A 126 -28.83 -5.63 11.63
CA ALA A 126 -27.69 -6.54 11.51
C ALA A 126 -27.24 -6.74 10.06
N GLU A 127 -28.17 -6.78 9.10
CA GLU A 127 -27.82 -6.85 7.68
C GLU A 127 -27.01 -5.62 7.25
N ALA A 128 -27.49 -4.41 7.59
CA ALA A 128 -26.81 -3.17 7.24
C ALA A 128 -25.40 -3.10 7.84
N ALA A 129 -25.23 -3.56 9.09
CA ALA A 129 -23.92 -3.65 9.73
C ALA A 129 -22.98 -4.61 9.01
N ILE A 130 -23.42 -5.83 8.68
CA ILE A 130 -22.60 -6.81 7.95
C ILE A 130 -22.24 -6.30 6.55
N VAL A 131 -23.20 -5.70 5.84
CA VAL A 131 -22.95 -5.10 4.52
C VAL A 131 -21.90 -3.97 4.62
N ALA A 132 -21.96 -3.13 5.65
CA ALA A 132 -20.98 -2.08 5.87
C ALA A 132 -19.56 -2.66 6.10
N GLU A 133 -19.43 -3.71 6.91
CA GLU A 133 -18.16 -4.40 7.15
C GLU A 133 -17.62 -5.11 5.89
N LEU A 134 -18.50 -5.65 5.05
CA LEU A 134 -18.10 -6.22 3.76
C LEU A 134 -17.63 -5.14 2.79
N ALA A 135 -18.28 -3.97 2.80
CA ALA A 135 -17.89 -2.85 1.96
C ALA A 135 -16.52 -2.26 2.36
N THR A 136 -16.17 -2.25 3.64
CA THR A 136 -14.83 -1.83 4.09
C THR A 136 -13.75 -2.82 3.64
N LEU A 137 -14.04 -4.13 3.65
CA LEU A 137 -13.16 -5.15 3.07
C LEU A 137 -12.99 -4.96 1.56
N ASP A 138 -14.03 -4.61 0.81
CA ASP A 138 -13.95 -4.30 -0.62
C ASP A 138 -13.10 -3.05 -0.88
N ALA A 139 -13.24 -2.02 -0.04
CA ALA A 139 -12.40 -0.82 -0.12
C ALA A 139 -10.93 -1.13 0.19
N ALA A 140 -10.66 -2.02 1.13
CA ALA A 140 -9.31 -2.50 1.45
C ALA A 140 -8.71 -3.28 0.27
N ASP A 141 -9.47 -4.20 -0.33
CA ASP A 141 -9.05 -4.95 -1.52
C ASP A 141 -8.66 -4.03 -2.68
N SER A 142 -9.55 -3.08 -3.01
CA SER A 142 -9.29 -2.07 -4.05
C SER A 142 -8.02 -1.26 -3.77
N SER A 143 -7.81 -0.84 -2.52
CA SER A 143 -6.63 -0.07 -2.12
C SER A 143 -5.34 -0.89 -2.21
N ILE A 144 -5.37 -2.17 -1.81
CA ILE A 144 -4.20 -3.05 -1.88
C ILE A 144 -3.85 -3.37 -3.34
N ILE A 145 -4.84 -3.61 -4.19
CA ILE A 145 -4.65 -3.83 -5.63
C ILE A 145 -4.00 -2.60 -6.26
N ALA A 146 -4.58 -1.42 -6.05
CA ALA A 146 -4.04 -0.16 -6.58
C ALA A 146 -2.62 0.12 -6.06
N GLY A 147 -2.37 -0.08 -4.77
CA GLY A 147 -1.05 0.11 -4.18
C GLY A 147 0.00 -0.89 -4.69
N THR A 148 -0.40 -2.14 -4.92
CA THR A 148 0.48 -3.16 -5.53
C THR A 148 0.86 -2.76 -6.96
N ASP A 149 -0.12 -2.33 -7.76
CA ASP A 149 0.10 -1.87 -9.13
C ASP A 149 1.03 -0.65 -9.18
N GLN A 150 0.72 0.38 -8.40
CA GLN A 150 1.51 1.62 -8.34
C GLN A 150 2.94 1.36 -7.87
N THR A 151 3.13 0.52 -6.84
CA THR A 151 4.46 0.15 -6.35
C THR A 151 5.26 -0.61 -7.41
N GLY A 152 4.61 -1.56 -8.10
CA GLY A 152 5.23 -2.31 -9.19
C GLY A 152 5.63 -1.41 -10.37
N LEU A 153 4.76 -0.50 -10.80
CA LEU A 153 5.05 0.48 -11.86
C LEU A 153 6.17 1.44 -11.44
N LEU A 154 6.17 1.90 -10.19
CA LEU A 154 7.25 2.74 -9.64
C LEU A 154 8.60 2.03 -9.74
N ARG A 155 8.67 0.75 -9.35
CA ARG A 155 9.91 -0.04 -9.50
C ARG A 155 10.31 -0.24 -10.96
N TYR A 156 9.35 -0.59 -11.81
CA TYR A 156 9.61 -0.84 -13.23
C TYR A 156 10.15 0.40 -13.93
N ASN A 157 9.51 1.55 -13.72
CA ASN A 157 9.93 2.83 -14.29
C ASN A 157 11.21 3.34 -13.66
N GLY A 158 11.34 3.22 -12.34
CA GLY A 158 12.53 3.66 -11.61
C GLY A 158 13.80 2.93 -12.05
N ARG A 159 13.72 1.67 -12.47
CA ARG A 159 14.86 0.95 -13.07
C ARG A 159 15.31 1.58 -14.40
N LYS A 160 14.36 2.01 -15.23
CA LYS A 160 14.67 2.69 -16.49
C LYS A 160 15.25 4.07 -16.25
N GLU A 161 14.71 4.80 -15.27
CA GLU A 161 15.21 6.10 -14.87
C GLU A 161 16.63 6.00 -14.32
N LEU A 162 16.92 5.01 -13.48
CA LEU A 162 18.27 4.76 -12.97
C LEU A 162 19.27 4.50 -14.11
N ALA A 163 18.92 3.64 -15.07
CA ALA A 163 19.79 3.38 -16.22
C ALA A 163 20.05 4.65 -17.08
N ALA A 164 19.07 5.55 -17.18
CA ALA A 164 19.26 6.84 -17.86
C ALA A 164 20.15 7.81 -17.05
N ILE A 165 20.03 7.79 -15.72
CA ILE A 165 20.90 8.56 -14.81
C ILE A 165 22.34 8.08 -14.91
N GLU A 166 22.57 6.76 -14.94
CA GLU A 166 23.90 6.15 -15.12
C GLU A 166 24.50 6.52 -16.48
N ALA A 167 23.73 6.42 -17.57
CA ALA A 167 24.20 6.82 -18.90
C ALA A 167 24.55 8.33 -18.97
N LEU A 168 23.79 9.19 -18.28
CA LEU A 168 24.09 10.62 -18.18
C LEU A 168 25.36 10.88 -17.33
N GLN A 169 25.60 10.06 -16.31
CA GLN A 169 26.82 10.12 -15.50
C GLN A 169 28.06 9.80 -16.33
N ASP A 170 27.99 8.74 -17.15
CA ASP A 170 29.08 8.31 -18.02
C ASP A 170 29.40 9.39 -19.07
N ASP A 171 28.37 9.98 -19.69
CA ASP A 171 28.53 11.06 -20.68
C ASP A 171 29.12 12.34 -20.05
N ALA A 172 28.62 12.74 -18.87
CA ALA A 172 29.10 13.94 -18.19
C ALA A 172 30.53 13.83 -17.64
N LEU A 173 31.06 12.61 -17.53
CA LEU A 173 32.39 12.32 -17.00
C LEU A 173 33.38 11.85 -18.09
N ASP A 174 32.99 11.86 -19.37
CA ASP A 174 33.89 11.56 -20.49
C ASP A 174 35.01 12.62 -20.60
N PRO A 175 36.30 12.23 -20.48
CA PRO A 175 37.44 13.16 -20.52
C PRO A 175 37.81 13.65 -21.93
N SER A 176 37.00 13.40 -22.97
CA SER A 176 37.32 13.80 -24.34
C SER A 176 37.34 15.33 -24.54
N LEU A 177 38.32 15.82 -25.31
CA LEU A 177 38.67 17.25 -25.42
C LEU A 177 37.70 18.09 -26.27
N ASP A 178 36.68 17.48 -26.88
CA ASP A 178 35.72 18.15 -27.79
C ASP A 178 34.74 19.12 -27.07
N GLN A 179 34.74 19.17 -25.74
CA GLN A 179 33.83 19.98 -24.90
C GLN A 179 34.56 21.00 -24.01
N SER A 180 35.60 21.70 -24.51
CA SER A 180 36.54 22.49 -23.68
C SER A 180 36.13 23.93 -23.29
N ALA A 181 34.85 24.23 -23.00
CA ALA A 181 34.45 25.53 -22.44
C ALA A 181 33.48 25.46 -21.23
N THR A 182 33.18 24.26 -20.75
CA THR A 182 31.95 23.96 -20.00
C THR A 182 32.14 23.59 -18.53
N ALA A 183 33.30 23.83 -17.91
CA ALA A 183 33.57 23.43 -16.52
C ALA A 183 32.54 23.92 -15.45
N VAL A 184 31.77 24.99 -15.71
CA VAL A 184 30.63 25.41 -14.87
C VAL A 184 29.36 24.64 -15.22
N VAL A 185 29.10 24.41 -16.51
CA VAL A 185 27.98 23.59 -17.00
C VAL A 185 28.15 22.14 -16.53
N ASP A 186 29.34 21.57 -16.58
CA ASP A 186 29.61 20.20 -16.12
C ASP A 186 29.36 20.04 -14.62
N LYS A 187 29.59 21.10 -13.84
CA LYS A 187 29.28 21.12 -12.39
C LYS A 187 27.80 21.29 -12.11
N ILE A 188 27.10 22.06 -12.94
CA ILE A 188 25.64 22.16 -12.88
C ILE A 188 25.02 20.81 -13.26
N SER A 189 25.54 20.14 -14.29
CA SER A 189 25.16 18.79 -14.72
C SER A 189 25.46 17.77 -13.63
N GLY A 190 26.66 17.78 -13.04
CA GLY A 190 27.02 16.90 -11.92
C GLY A 190 26.18 17.15 -10.66
N ALA A 191 25.86 18.41 -10.35
CA ALA A 191 24.95 18.75 -9.25
C ALA A 191 23.51 18.28 -9.52
N ALA A 192 23.03 18.38 -10.77
CA ALA A 192 21.73 17.85 -11.18
C ALA A 192 21.70 16.32 -11.11
N LEU A 193 22.80 15.66 -11.49
CA LEU A 193 22.96 14.22 -11.42
C LEU A 193 22.92 13.70 -9.97
N ILE A 194 23.70 14.32 -9.07
CA ILE A 194 23.69 13.98 -7.64
C ILE A 194 22.27 14.13 -7.07
N ARG A 195 21.57 15.21 -7.45
CA ARG A 195 20.17 15.40 -7.03
C ARG A 195 19.27 14.28 -7.56
N ALA A 196 19.41 13.88 -8.82
CA ALA A 196 18.63 12.81 -9.40
C ALA A 196 18.88 11.47 -8.67
N GLN A 197 20.14 11.16 -8.36
CA GLN A 197 20.52 9.97 -7.57
C GLN A 197 19.94 10.01 -6.16
N GLN A 198 20.01 11.15 -5.46
CA GLN A 198 19.42 11.31 -4.13
C GLN A 198 17.90 11.17 -4.17
N GLN A 199 17.24 11.73 -5.19
CA GLN A 199 15.80 11.57 -5.39
C GLN A 199 15.43 10.11 -5.64
N GLN A 200 16.23 9.39 -6.44
CA GLN A 200 16.02 7.98 -6.71
C GLN A 200 16.14 7.14 -5.43
N ALA A 201 17.19 7.36 -4.63
CA ALA A 201 17.41 6.62 -3.38
C ALA A 201 16.24 6.82 -2.39
N ARG A 202 15.70 8.05 -2.34
CA ARG A 202 14.49 8.36 -1.58
C ARG A 202 13.28 7.60 -2.11
N MET A 203 13.03 7.62 -3.42
CA MET A 203 11.90 6.88 -4.01
C MET A 203 11.97 5.38 -3.73
N GLN A 204 13.17 4.79 -3.74
CA GLN A 204 13.36 3.38 -3.35
C GLN A 204 13.00 3.12 -1.89
N PHE A 205 13.44 3.99 -0.97
CA PHE A 205 13.11 3.88 0.44
C PHE A 205 11.60 3.98 0.67
N LEU A 206 10.95 4.96 0.02
CA LEU A 206 9.50 5.13 0.08
C LEU A 206 8.75 3.92 -0.46
N ALA A 207 9.19 3.38 -1.60
CA ALA A 207 8.62 2.15 -2.15
C ALA A 207 8.74 0.98 -1.16
N GLY A 208 9.86 0.91 -0.42
CA GLY A 208 10.05 -0.07 0.66
C GLY A 208 9.05 0.10 1.82
N ILE A 209 8.81 1.33 2.28
CA ILE A 209 7.81 1.62 3.33
C ILE A 209 6.41 1.30 2.85
N VAL A 210 6.04 1.75 1.63
CA VAL A 210 4.72 1.50 1.05
C VAL A 210 4.48 0.00 0.93
N GLU A 211 5.47 -0.77 0.49
CA GLU A 211 5.35 -2.23 0.45
C GLU A 211 5.13 -2.83 1.84
N GLN A 212 5.87 -2.39 2.85
CA GLN A 212 5.68 -2.89 4.22
C GLN A 212 4.24 -2.61 4.70
N LEU A 213 3.75 -1.39 4.49
CA LEU A 213 2.37 -1.02 4.80
C LEU A 213 1.35 -1.84 4.00
N LEU A 214 1.62 -2.15 2.73
CA LEU A 214 0.75 -3.00 1.92
C LEU A 214 0.68 -4.43 2.48
N ILE A 215 1.82 -5.00 2.89
CA ILE A 215 1.87 -6.33 3.52
C ILE A 215 1.11 -6.34 4.85
N ASP A 216 1.28 -5.31 5.67
CA ASP A 216 0.59 -5.21 6.96
C ASP A 216 -0.92 -5.02 6.78
N ASN A 217 -1.35 -4.15 5.86
CA ASN A 217 -2.76 -4.00 5.49
C ASN A 217 -3.36 -5.31 4.96
N LYS A 218 -2.63 -6.05 4.10
CA LYS A 218 -3.08 -7.34 3.60
C LYS A 218 -3.29 -8.34 4.75
N ARG A 219 -2.36 -8.41 5.69
CA ARG A 219 -2.46 -9.32 6.85
C ARG A 219 -3.65 -8.99 7.74
N ALA A 220 -3.89 -7.70 7.98
CA ALA A 220 -5.06 -7.21 8.72
C ALA A 220 -6.36 -7.61 7.99
N ARG A 221 -6.46 -7.25 6.70
CA ARG A 221 -7.59 -7.61 5.83
C ARG A 221 -7.85 -9.11 5.82
N ASP A 222 -6.82 -9.95 5.69
CA ASP A 222 -7.00 -11.40 5.66
C ASP A 222 -7.52 -11.94 7.01
N THR A 223 -7.11 -11.33 8.12
CA THR A 223 -7.59 -11.69 9.47
C THR A 223 -9.06 -11.32 9.64
N GLU A 224 -9.45 -10.14 9.18
CA GLU A 224 -10.84 -9.69 9.16
C GLU A 224 -11.70 -10.58 8.25
N ALA A 225 -11.22 -10.92 7.05
CA ALA A 225 -11.91 -11.82 6.14
C ALA A 225 -12.13 -13.21 6.75
N ALA A 226 -11.16 -13.77 7.48
CA ALA A 226 -11.39 -15.03 8.20
C ALA A 226 -12.44 -14.91 9.29
N THR A 227 -12.41 -13.81 10.05
CA THR A 227 -13.38 -13.57 11.12
C THR A 227 -14.79 -13.45 10.54
N MET A 228 -14.94 -12.68 9.46
CA MET A 228 -16.21 -12.54 8.74
C MET A 228 -16.70 -13.88 8.19
N ASN A 229 -15.82 -14.65 7.54
CA ASN A 229 -16.17 -15.98 7.02
C ASN A 229 -16.68 -16.91 8.13
N MET A 230 -16.01 -16.95 9.30
CA MET A 230 -16.46 -17.75 10.44
C MET A 230 -17.82 -17.30 10.99
N GLN A 231 -18.11 -16.00 10.97
CA GLN A 231 -19.41 -15.47 11.39
C GLN A 231 -20.51 -15.86 10.41
N LEU A 232 -20.28 -15.68 9.10
CA LEU A 232 -21.23 -16.04 8.05
C LEU A 232 -21.51 -17.55 8.04
N GLU A 233 -20.48 -18.38 8.20
CA GLU A 233 -20.66 -19.83 8.34
C GLU A 233 -21.49 -20.16 9.58
N ARG A 234 -21.20 -19.55 10.74
CA ARG A 234 -21.98 -19.78 11.96
C ARG A 234 -23.46 -19.44 11.77
N LEU A 235 -23.75 -18.33 11.08
CA LEU A 235 -25.13 -17.95 10.77
C LEU A 235 -25.82 -18.98 9.87
N ARG A 236 -25.11 -19.47 8.85
CA ARG A 236 -25.59 -20.53 7.94
C ARG A 236 -25.92 -21.83 8.69
N TRP A 237 -24.97 -22.32 9.48
CA TRP A 237 -25.14 -23.56 10.26
C TRP A 237 -26.23 -23.41 11.33
N GLY A 238 -26.30 -22.25 12.00
CA GLY A 238 -27.34 -21.95 12.97
C GLY A 238 -28.74 -21.96 12.36
N SER A 239 -28.91 -21.31 11.21
CA SER A 239 -30.18 -21.30 10.46
C SER A 239 -30.57 -22.71 9.99
N ALA A 240 -29.62 -23.49 9.47
CA ALA A 240 -29.87 -24.88 9.06
C ALA A 240 -30.27 -25.78 10.24
N ALA A 241 -29.55 -25.69 11.37
CA ALA A 241 -29.85 -26.47 12.57
C ALA A 241 -31.23 -26.12 13.14
N ASN A 242 -31.58 -24.83 13.20
CA ASN A 242 -32.88 -24.39 13.71
C ASN A 242 -34.04 -24.87 12.83
N ARG A 243 -33.87 -24.84 11.50
CA ARG A 243 -34.85 -25.41 10.54
C ARG A 243 -35.04 -26.91 10.74
N SER A 244 -33.96 -27.66 10.94
CA SER A 244 -34.02 -29.11 11.20
C SER A 244 -34.75 -29.44 12.49
N LEU A 245 -34.52 -28.65 13.55
CA LEU A 245 -35.21 -28.82 14.84
C LEU A 245 -36.72 -28.59 14.69
N LEU A 246 -37.12 -27.49 14.03
CA LEU A 246 -38.52 -27.16 13.81
C LEU A 246 -39.24 -28.21 12.95
N ALA A 247 -38.56 -28.75 11.93
CA ALA A 247 -39.09 -29.85 11.12
C ALA A 247 -39.33 -31.10 11.97
N GLY A 248 -38.34 -31.53 12.78
CA GLY A 248 -38.48 -32.67 13.67
C GLY A 248 -39.63 -32.51 14.68
N CYS A 249 -39.72 -31.34 15.34
CA CYS A 249 -40.84 -31.03 16.22
C CYS A 249 -42.19 -31.06 15.51
N THR A 250 -42.25 -30.61 14.25
CA THR A 250 -43.50 -30.63 13.46
C THR A 250 -43.91 -32.06 13.11
N ASP A 251 -42.95 -32.90 12.74
CA ASP A 251 -43.19 -34.30 12.44
C ASP A 251 -43.63 -35.08 13.69
N ASP A 252 -43.00 -34.82 14.83
CA ASP A 252 -43.42 -35.37 16.13
C ASP A 252 -44.85 -34.95 16.48
N LEU A 253 -45.20 -33.66 16.31
CA LEU A 253 -46.56 -33.15 16.58
C LEU A 253 -47.61 -33.72 15.63
N ARG A 254 -47.25 -34.01 14.37
CA ARG A 254 -48.15 -34.66 13.40
C ARG A 254 -48.35 -36.14 13.74
N ALA A 255 -47.30 -36.85 14.12
CA ALA A 255 -47.37 -38.23 14.57
C ALA A 255 -48.20 -38.38 15.85
N TRP A 256 -48.14 -37.41 16.76
CA TRP A 256 -48.89 -37.44 18.02
C TRP A 256 -50.42 -37.31 17.86
N ARG A 257 -50.91 -36.84 16.70
CA ARG A 257 -52.34 -36.66 16.42
C ARG A 257 -52.98 -37.81 15.65
N GLN A 258 -52.27 -38.91 15.40
CA GLN A 258 -52.83 -40.08 14.72
C GLN A 258 -52.68 -41.35 15.57
N PRO A 259 -53.76 -41.85 16.19
CA PRO A 259 -54.00 -43.29 16.27
C PRO A 259 -54.45 -43.86 14.91
#